data_AF-A0A848T258-F1
#
_entry.id   AF-A0A848T258-F1
#
_cell.length_a   1.000
_cell.length_b   1.000
_cell.length_c   1.000
_cell.angle_alpha   90.00
_cell.angle_beta   90.00
_cell.angle_gamma   90.00
#
_symmetry.space_group_name_H-M   'P 1'
#
loop_
_entity.id
_entity.type
_entity.pdbx_description
1 polymer ?
#
loop_
_entity_poly.entity_id
_entity_poly.type
_entity_poly.pdbx_seq_one_letter_code
_entity_poly.pdbx_strand_id
1 'polypeptide(L)'
;MVPEDTLNQIRERFQFLEAKMAGGAEAGEIADLAREYAELKPVVAEIEAYRAMLASRAEAEAMLDDAEMKALAEEELVALKSRLPNIEQNLRLALL
;
A
#
# COMPACT_ATOMS: atom_id res chain seq x y z
N MET A 1 5.37 -12.79 -6.26
CA MET A 1 4.68 -11.55 -5.85
C MET A 1 3.43 -11.93 -5.08
N VAL A 2 3.02 -11.10 -4.11
CA VAL A 2 1.71 -11.25 -3.46
C VAL A 2 0.63 -10.97 -4.50
N PRO A 3 -0.47 -11.74 -4.58
CA PRO A 3 -1.55 -11.45 -5.52
C PRO A 3 -2.20 -10.10 -5.22
N GLU A 4 -2.42 -9.29 -6.26
CA GLU A 4 -3.07 -7.97 -6.13
C GLU A 4 -4.48 -8.09 -5.52
N ASP A 5 -5.19 -9.18 -5.83
CA ASP A 5 -6.49 -9.49 -5.26
C ASP A 5 -6.43 -9.66 -3.73
N THR A 6 -5.37 -10.25 -3.20
CA THR A 6 -5.16 -10.39 -1.75
C THR A 6 -4.96 -9.02 -1.11
N LEU A 7 -4.19 -8.15 -1.74
CA LEU A 7 -3.98 -6.78 -1.24
C LEU A 7 -5.30 -5.98 -1.26
N ASN A 8 -6.11 -6.15 -2.31
CA ASN A 8 -7.44 -5.54 -2.40
C ASN A 8 -8.37 -6.02 -1.29
N GLN A 9 -8.46 -7.33 -1.04
CA GLN A 9 -9.31 -7.88 0.02
C GLN A 9 -8.97 -7.33 1.41
N ILE A 10 -7.67 -7.18 1.71
CA ILE A 10 -7.21 -6.62 2.99
C ILE A 10 -7.63 -5.15 3.12
N ARG A 11 -7.47 -4.35 2.05
CA ARG A 11 -7.90 -2.95 2.03
C ARG A 11 -9.41 -2.81 2.16
N GLU A 12 -10.17 -3.63 1.45
CA GLU A 12 -11.64 -3.65 1.52
C GLU A 12 -12.11 -3.98 2.94
N ARG A 13 -11.47 -4.95 3.60
CA ARG A 13 -11.76 -5.28 5.00
C ARG A 13 -11.47 -4.10 5.92
N PHE A 14 -10.32 -3.44 5.76
CA PHE A 14 -9.96 -2.27 6.56
C PHE A 14 -10.96 -1.12 6.40
N GLN A 15 -11.34 -0.80 5.15
CA GLN A 15 -12.35 0.22 4.85
C GLN A 15 -13.72 -0.13 5.44
N PHE A 16 -14.11 -1.41 5.38
CA PHE A 16 -15.34 -1.88 6.00
C PHE A 16 -15.33 -1.66 7.52
N LEU A 17 -14.22 -1.98 8.20
CA LEU A 17 -14.08 -1.76 9.64
C LEU A 17 -14.16 -0.27 9.99
N GLU A 18 -13.47 0.58 9.22
CA GLU A 18 -13.50 2.04 9.40
C GLU A 18 -14.92 2.60 9.24
N ALA A 19 -15.62 2.20 8.17
CA ALA A 19 -17.01 2.60 7.91
C ALA A 19 -17.97 2.10 9.00
N LYS A 20 -17.82 0.85 9.46
CA LYS A 20 -18.68 0.27 10.51
C LYS A 20 -18.46 0.96 11.86
N MET A 21 -17.23 1.30 12.20
CA MET A 21 -16.91 2.08 13.41
C MET A 21 -17.46 3.51 13.34
N ALA A 22 -17.32 4.19 12.19
CA ALA A 22 -17.84 5.54 11.99
C ALA A 22 -19.38 5.61 11.93
N GLY A 23 -20.02 4.56 11.42
CA GLY A 23 -21.47 4.46 11.26
C GLY A 23 -22.25 4.12 12.53
N GLY A 24 -21.58 3.95 13.68
CA GLY A 24 -22.22 3.64 14.96
C GLY A 24 -22.42 2.14 15.17
N ALA A 25 -21.33 1.39 15.28
CA ALA A 25 -21.37 -0.01 15.70
C ALA A 25 -21.97 -0.17 17.10
N GLU A 26 -22.60 -1.32 17.37
CA GLU A 26 -23.13 -1.62 18.69
C GLU A 26 -22.00 -1.66 19.73
N ALA A 27 -22.25 -1.20 20.95
CA ALA A 27 -21.23 -1.09 22.01
C ALA A 27 -20.51 -2.42 22.31
N GLY A 28 -21.18 -3.56 22.07
CA GLY A 28 -20.59 -4.90 22.23
C GLY A 28 -19.63 -5.29 21.10
N GLU A 29 -19.71 -4.66 19.92
CA GLU A 29 -18.88 -4.98 18.75
C GLU A 29 -17.70 -4.00 18.57
N ILE A 30 -17.79 -2.79 19.14
CA ILE A 30 -16.77 -1.74 18.96
C ILE A 30 -15.36 -2.22 19.36
N ALA A 31 -15.23 -2.95 20.47
CA ALA A 31 -13.94 -3.41 20.96
C ALA A 31 -13.27 -4.39 19.99
N ASP A 32 -14.04 -5.33 19.43
CA ASP A 32 -13.54 -6.32 18.47
C ASP A 32 -13.17 -5.66 17.14
N LEU A 33 -14.03 -4.76 16.63
CA LEU A 33 -13.78 -3.99 15.41
C LEU A 33 -12.53 -3.11 15.54
N ALA A 34 -12.35 -2.45 16.69
CA ALA A 34 -11.20 -1.60 16.94
C ALA A 34 -9.90 -2.39 17.03
N ARG A 35 -9.92 -3.60 17.62
CA ARG A 35 -8.77 -4.51 17.64
C ARG A 35 -8.40 -4.94 16.22
N GLU A 36 -9.36 -5.43 15.45
CA GLU A 36 -9.11 -5.88 14.07
C GLU A 36 -8.61 -4.73 13.18
N TYR A 37 -9.20 -3.54 13.32
CA TYR A 37 -8.74 -2.34 12.61
C TYR A 37 -7.29 -2.00 12.98
N ALA A 38 -6.93 -2.06 14.26
CA ALA A 38 -5.58 -1.79 14.72
C ALA A 38 -4.55 -2.80 14.20
N GLU A 39 -4.94 -4.08 14.06
CA GLU A 39 -4.10 -5.13 13.48
C GLU A 39 -3.90 -4.94 11.96
N LEU A 40 -4.96 -4.57 11.23
CA LEU A 40 -4.88 -4.36 9.78
C LEU A 40 -4.23 -3.03 9.38
N LYS A 41 -4.27 -2.01 10.23
CA LYS A 41 -3.70 -0.68 9.95
C LYS A 41 -2.24 -0.70 9.48
N PRO A 42 -1.28 -1.36 10.17
CA PRO A 42 0.10 -1.43 9.70
C PRO A 42 0.23 -2.21 8.38
N VAL A 43 -0.59 -3.25 8.16
CA VAL A 43 -0.58 -4.02 6.92
C VAL A 43 -1.04 -3.16 5.74
N VAL A 44 -2.14 -2.42 5.90
CA VAL A 44 -2.64 -1.51 4.87
C VAL A 44 -1.64 -0.39 4.58
N ALA A 45 -0.93 0.12 5.58
CA ALA A 45 0.12 1.13 5.36
C ALA A 45 1.24 0.61 4.44
N GLU A 46 1.70 -0.63 4.62
CA GLU A 46 2.69 -1.25 3.73
C GLU A 46 2.13 -1.50 2.32
N ILE A 47 0.84 -1.88 2.21
CA ILE A 47 0.16 -2.04 0.92
C ILE A 47 0.13 -0.70 0.15
N GLU A 48 -0.26 0.39 0.81
CA GLU A 48 -0.30 1.72 0.18
C GLU A 48 1.10 2.19 -0.20
N ALA A 49 2.11 1.96 0.65
CA ALA A 49 3.49 2.28 0.34
C ALA A 49 4.01 1.51 -0.90
N TYR A 50 3.66 0.23 -1.02
CA TYR A 50 3.98 -0.58 -2.20
C TYR A 50 3.30 -0.06 -3.46
N ARG A 51 2.00 0.25 -3.40
CA ARG A 51 1.26 0.79 -4.55
C ARG A 51 1.76 2.15 -4.98
N ALA A 52 2.04 3.05 -4.03
CA ALA A 52 2.63 4.35 -4.31
C ALA A 52 3.99 4.18 -5.01
N MET A 53 4.83 3.26 -4.56
CA MET A 53 6.12 2.95 -5.19
C MET A 53 5.95 2.45 -6.64
N LEU A 54 4.97 1.58 -6.89
CA LEU A 54 4.65 1.12 -8.25
C LEU A 54 4.12 2.26 -9.14
N ALA A 55 3.29 3.15 -8.59
CA ALA A 55 2.77 4.32 -9.31
C ALA A 55 3.91 5.29 -9.67
N SER A 56 4.76 5.67 -8.71
CA SER A 56 5.93 6.52 -8.98
C SER A 56 6.87 5.90 -10.02
N ARG A 57 7.02 4.58 -10.00
CA ARG A 57 7.79 3.89 -11.04
C ARG A 57 7.15 4.01 -12.41
N ALA A 58 5.83 3.80 -12.51
CA ALA A 58 5.12 3.93 -13.79
C ALA A 58 5.15 5.38 -14.32
N GLU A 59 5.02 6.37 -13.43
CA GLU A 59 5.15 7.79 -13.76
C GLU A 59 6.55 8.11 -14.29
N ALA A 60 7.60 7.67 -13.59
CA ALA A 60 8.98 7.87 -14.04
C ALA A 60 9.28 7.11 -15.35
N GLU A 61 8.73 5.91 -15.54
CA GLU A 61 8.83 5.16 -16.81
C GLU A 61 8.15 5.93 -17.97
N ALA A 62 7.01 6.57 -17.73
CA ALA A 62 6.33 7.39 -18.75
C ALA A 62 7.09 8.67 -19.12
N MET A 63 7.90 9.21 -18.19
CA MET A 63 8.74 10.39 -18.44
C MET A 63 9.99 10.08 -19.29
N LEU A 64 10.36 8.80 -19.48
CA LEU A 64 11.52 8.41 -20.29
C LEU A 64 11.38 8.75 -21.78
N ASP A 65 10.14 8.90 -22.26
CA ASP A 65 9.84 9.23 -23.65
C ASP A 65 10.05 10.72 -23.96
N ASP A 66 10.20 11.56 -22.93
CA ASP A 66 10.53 12.98 -23.05
C ASP A 66 12.04 13.19 -22.87
N ALA A 67 12.73 13.64 -23.92
CA ALA A 67 14.18 13.84 -23.92
C ALA A 67 14.66 14.88 -22.89
N GLU A 68 13.84 15.85 -22.53
CA GLU A 68 14.17 16.86 -21.51
C GLU A 68 14.03 16.29 -20.09
N MET A 69 13.07 15.37 -19.88
CA MET A 69 12.80 14.76 -18.58
C MET A 69 13.54 13.44 -18.34
N LYS A 70 14.07 12.82 -19.40
CA LYS A 70 14.69 11.49 -19.37
C LYS A 70 15.78 11.33 -18.31
N ALA A 71 16.69 12.30 -18.18
CA ALA A 71 17.79 12.21 -17.22
C ALA A 71 17.27 12.18 -15.77
N LEU A 72 16.25 12.99 -15.47
CA LEU A 72 15.60 13.02 -14.16
C LEU A 72 14.86 11.70 -13.88
N ALA A 73 14.12 11.20 -14.88
CA ALA A 73 13.41 9.93 -14.79
C ALA A 73 14.36 8.74 -14.56
N GLU A 74 15.52 8.72 -15.22
CA GLU A 74 16.54 7.68 -15.01
C GLU A 74 17.09 7.68 -13.58
N GLU A 75 17.40 8.86 -13.02
CA GLU A 75 17.83 9.00 -11.62
C GLU A 75 16.76 8.52 -10.64
N GLU A 76 15.51 8.91 -10.85
CA GLU A 76 14.38 8.48 -10.04
C GLU A 76 14.17 6.97 -10.11
N LEU A 77 14.19 6.38 -11.30
CA LEU A 77 14.05 4.93 -11.48
C LEU A 77 15.18 4.14 -10.80
N VAL A 78 16.41 4.67 -10.76
CA VAL A 78 17.51 4.06 -10.00
C VAL A 78 17.21 4.06 -8.50
N ALA A 79 16.76 5.20 -7.96
CA ALA A 79 16.36 5.30 -6.57
C ALA A 79 15.19 4.34 -6.23
N LEU A 80 14.14 4.31 -7.05
CA LEU A 80 12.98 3.44 -6.87
C LEU A 80 13.38 1.96 -6.93
N LYS A 81 14.25 1.55 -7.88
CA LYS A 81 14.76 0.18 -7.98
C LYS A 81 15.52 -0.27 -6.73
N SER A 82 16.26 0.64 -6.07
CA SER A 82 16.96 0.32 -4.82
C SER A 82 16.01 0.17 -3.61
N ARG A 83 14.86 0.85 -3.63
CA ARG A 83 13.90 0.89 -2.51
C ARG A 83 12.85 -0.22 -2.60
N LEU A 84 12.46 -0.60 -3.82
CA LEU A 84 11.40 -1.57 -4.08
C LEU A 84 11.59 -2.91 -3.32
N PRO A 85 12.79 -3.53 -3.28
CA PRO A 85 12.96 -4.80 -2.58
C PRO A 85 12.68 -4.72 -1.08
N ASN A 86 13.00 -3.59 -0.45
CA ASN A 86 12.75 -3.39 0.98
C ASN A 86 11.24 -3.25 1.26
N ILE A 87 10.53 -2.51 0.41
CA ILE A 87 9.07 -2.36 0.55
C ILE A 87 8.37 -3.70 0.30
N GLU A 88 8.80 -4.47 -0.71
CA GLU A 88 8.26 -5.81 -0.95
C GLU A 88 8.52 -6.77 0.22
N GLN A 89 9.68 -6.67 0.86
CA GLN A 89 10.00 -7.46 2.04
C GLN A 89 9.17 -7.04 3.26
N ASN A 90 8.99 -5.75 3.50
CA ASN A 90 8.14 -5.25 4.58
C ASN A 90 6.68 -5.69 4.39
N LEU A 91 6.15 -5.54 3.17
CA LEU A 91 4.82 -6.02 2.82
C LEU A 91 4.68 -7.51 3.06
N ARG A 92 5.68 -8.32 2.66
CA ARG A 92 5.66 -9.77 2.94
C ARG A 92 5.65 -10.06 4.43
N LEU A 93 6.42 -9.35 5.24
CA LEU A 93 6.45 -9.55 6.70
C LEU A 93 5.13 -9.14 7.36
N ALA A 94 4.49 -8.09 6.86
CA ALA A 94 3.19 -7.64 7.36
C ALA A 94 2.04 -8.61 7.06
N LEU A 95 2.24 -9.55 6.13
CA LEU A 95 1.25 -10.55 5.71
C LEU A 95 1.44 -11.94 6.35
N LEU A 96 2.44 -12.10 7.23
CA LEU A 96 2.72 -13.35 7.97
C LEU A 96 1.99 -13.38 9.31
#